data_AF-A0A174P964-F1
#
_entry.id   AF-A0A174P964-F1
#
_cell.length_a   1.000
_cell.length_b   1.000
_cell.length_c   1.000
_cell.angle_alpha   90.00
_cell.angle_beta   90.00
_cell.angle_gamma   90.00
#
_symmetry.space_group_name_H-M   'P 1'
#
loop_
_entity.id
_entity.type
_entity.pdbx_description
1 polymer ?
#
loop_
_entity_poly.entity_id
_entity_poly.type
_entity_poly.pdbx_seq_one_letter_code
_entity_poly.pdbx_strand_id
1 'polypeptide(L)'
;MRLYKSYESSYIGDSDIAALILAGISDGGLQPKVLNFGEDGRYSAYIVDEDAEIGSHYEKQHEFINWMTIYDDDTYIRTYHAEKIIVYRAGDFGCIIQLIHER
;
A
#
# COMPACT_ATOMS: atom_id res chain seq x y z
N MET A 1 10.47 16.29 8.15
CA MET A 1 9.74 15.57 7.11
C MET A 1 10.67 15.28 5.96
N ARG A 2 10.65 14.05 5.43
CA ARG A 2 11.44 13.63 4.26
C ARG A 2 10.49 13.38 3.09
N LEU A 3 10.87 13.77 1.88
CA LEU A 3 10.05 13.49 0.71
C LEU A 3 9.95 11.98 0.48
N TYR A 4 8.75 11.46 0.22
CA TYR A 4 8.52 10.02 -0.01
C TYR A 4 9.46 9.42 -1.07
N LYS A 5 9.88 10.21 -2.07
CA LYS A 5 10.81 9.79 -3.14
C LYS A 5 12.21 9.43 -2.65
N SER A 6 12.55 9.77 -1.40
CA SER A 6 13.83 9.40 -0.78
C SER A 6 13.81 8.01 -0.13
N TYR A 7 12.64 7.39 -0.03
CA TYR A 7 12.45 6.05 0.54
C TYR A 7 12.60 4.96 -0.53
N GLU A 8 12.77 3.73 -0.07
CA GLU A 8 12.86 2.57 -0.94
C GLU A 8 11.51 2.30 -1.62
N SER A 9 11.57 2.04 -2.93
CA SER A 9 10.45 1.48 -3.68
C SER A 9 10.54 -0.04 -3.64
N SER A 10 9.50 -0.70 -3.15
CA SER A 10 9.40 -2.15 -3.04
C SER A 10 8.36 -2.69 -4.01
N TYR A 11 8.62 -3.88 -4.56
CA TYR A 11 7.62 -4.64 -5.33
C TYR A 11 6.45 -5.05 -4.43
N ILE A 12 5.22 -4.91 -4.94
CA ILE A 12 3.98 -5.21 -4.18
C ILE A 12 3.00 -6.14 -4.91
N GLY A 13 3.31 -6.62 -6.11
CA GLY A 13 2.47 -7.57 -6.84
C GLY A 13 2.52 -7.36 -8.34
N ASP A 14 2.04 -8.33 -9.09
CA ASP A 14 1.88 -8.30 -10.55
C ASP A 14 0.46 -8.77 -10.88
N SER A 15 -0.25 -8.15 -11.81
CA SER A 15 -1.64 -8.57 -12.11
C SER A 15 -2.04 -8.31 -13.55
N ASP A 16 -2.74 -9.26 -14.15
CA ASP A 16 -3.34 -9.15 -15.49
C ASP A 16 -4.73 -8.48 -15.48
N ILE A 17 -5.22 -8.07 -14.31
CA ILE A 17 -6.54 -7.44 -14.12
C ILE A 17 -6.47 -6.05 -13.49
N ALA A 18 -5.28 -5.43 -13.49
CA ALA A 18 -5.06 -4.09 -12.97
C ALA A 18 -5.44 -3.92 -11.48
N ALA A 19 -5.28 -4.95 -10.64
CA ALA A 19 -5.71 -4.88 -9.24
C ALA A 19 -4.90 -5.76 -8.28
N LEU A 20 -4.77 -5.29 -7.05
CA LEU A 20 -4.26 -6.07 -5.91
C LEU A 20 -5.34 -6.19 -4.83
N ILE A 21 -5.25 -7.23 -4.01
CA ILE A 21 -6.06 -7.36 -2.79
C ILE A 21 -5.20 -7.03 -1.58
N LEU A 22 -5.64 -6.03 -0.83
CA LEU A 22 -5.12 -5.73 0.50
C LEU A 22 -6.07 -6.35 1.53
N ALA A 23 -5.57 -7.18 2.42
CA ALA A 23 -6.34 -7.73 3.53
C ALA A 23 -5.69 -7.33 4.85
N GLY A 24 -6.48 -6.89 5.81
CA GLY A 24 -5.96 -6.45 7.10
C GLY A 24 -7.06 -6.18 8.09
N ILE A 25 -6.71 -5.65 9.26
CA ILE A 25 -7.71 -5.23 10.25
C ILE A 25 -8.07 -3.76 9.98
N SER A 26 -9.36 -3.48 9.82
CA SER A 26 -9.91 -2.12 9.70
C SER A 26 -11.31 -2.06 10.32
N ASP A 27 -11.70 -0.89 10.82
CA ASP A 27 -13.00 -0.64 11.48
C ASP A 27 -13.44 -1.74 12.49
N GLY A 28 -12.48 -2.24 13.28
CA GLY A 28 -12.74 -3.23 14.34
C GLY A 28 -12.87 -4.69 13.86
N GLY A 29 -12.57 -4.99 12.61
CA GLY A 29 -12.64 -6.36 12.07
C GLY A 29 -11.67 -6.64 10.92
N LEU A 30 -11.66 -7.89 10.45
CA LEU A 30 -10.90 -8.27 9.26
C LEU A 30 -11.61 -7.76 8.00
N GLN A 31 -10.91 -7.02 7.15
CA GLN A 31 -11.47 -6.43 5.93
C GLN A 31 -10.53 -6.61 4.72
N PRO A 32 -11.08 -6.96 3.55
CA PRO A 32 -10.39 -6.82 2.28
C PRO A 32 -10.63 -5.45 1.64
N LYS A 33 -9.66 -4.97 0.86
CA LYS A 33 -9.74 -3.81 -0.01
C LYS A 33 -9.11 -4.17 -1.36
N VAL A 34 -9.90 -4.07 -2.42
CA VAL A 34 -9.35 -4.09 -3.78
C VAL A 34 -8.67 -2.75 -4.05
N LEU A 35 -7.39 -2.80 -4.42
CA LEU A 35 -6.58 -1.66 -4.81
C LEU A 35 -6.41 -1.67 -6.33
N ASN A 36 -7.14 -0.78 -7.02
CA ASN A 36 -7.11 -0.71 -8.48
C ASN A 36 -5.91 0.11 -9.00
N PHE A 37 -5.40 -0.34 -10.14
CA PHE A 37 -4.37 0.29 -10.96
C PHE A 37 -4.94 0.66 -12.34
N GLY A 38 -4.19 1.49 -13.08
CA GLY A 38 -4.63 1.99 -14.39
C GLY A 38 -4.49 0.94 -15.51
N GLU A 39 -3.53 0.03 -15.38
CA GLU A 39 -3.26 -1.03 -16.34
C GLU A 39 -2.67 -2.27 -15.66
N ASP A 40 -2.58 -3.36 -16.42
CA ASP A 40 -1.96 -4.62 -16.02
C ASP A 40 -0.45 -4.49 -15.83
N GLY A 41 0.12 -5.43 -15.07
CA GLY A 41 1.56 -5.59 -14.91
C GLY A 41 2.07 -5.36 -13.50
N ARG A 42 3.37 -5.04 -13.41
CA ARG A 42 4.15 -5.09 -12.17
C ARG A 42 4.03 -3.80 -11.35
N TYR A 43 3.56 -3.91 -10.12
CA TYR A 43 3.39 -2.77 -9.21
C TYR A 43 4.49 -2.65 -8.17
N SER A 44 4.78 -1.41 -7.80
CA SER A 44 5.69 -1.05 -6.71
C SER A 44 5.10 0.07 -5.86
N ALA A 45 5.47 0.10 -4.59
CA ALA A 45 5.13 1.20 -3.69
C ALA A 45 6.36 1.72 -2.97
N TYR A 46 6.39 3.03 -2.71
CA TYR A 46 7.29 3.57 -1.70
C TYR A 46 6.82 3.12 -0.32
N ILE A 47 7.71 2.50 0.45
CA ILE A 47 7.43 2.09 1.83
C ILE A 47 8.02 3.16 2.74
N VAL A 48 7.16 3.86 3.46
CA VAL A 48 7.54 5.10 4.17
C VAL A 48 7.12 5.08 5.63
N ASP A 49 7.80 5.84 6.47
CA ASP A 49 7.49 6.01 7.89
C ASP A 49 6.60 7.25 8.15
N GLU A 50 6.29 7.53 9.41
CA GLU A 50 5.51 8.69 9.85
C GLU A 50 6.13 10.06 9.51
N ASP A 51 7.44 10.13 9.25
CA ASP A 51 8.14 11.37 8.93
C ASP A 51 8.04 11.74 7.44
N ALA A 52 7.44 10.86 6.63
CA ALA A 52 7.31 11.07 5.20
C ALA A 52 6.28 12.15 4.83
N GLU A 53 6.71 13.06 3.96
CA GLU A 53 5.80 13.99 3.29
C GLU A 53 5.17 13.32 2.07
N ILE A 54 3.88 13.03 2.17
CA ILE A 54 3.08 12.49 1.06
C ILE A 54 2.73 13.63 0.10
N GLY A 55 3.01 13.43 -1.19
CA GLY A 55 2.71 14.45 -2.20
C GLY A 55 1.20 14.69 -2.34
N SER A 56 0.79 15.94 -2.54
CA SER A 56 -0.64 16.35 -2.60
C SER A 56 -1.46 15.72 -3.74
N HIS A 57 -0.81 15.08 -4.71
CA HIS A 57 -1.45 14.35 -5.81
C HIS A 57 -1.82 12.91 -5.44
N TYR A 58 -1.45 12.46 -4.24
CA TYR A 58 -1.82 11.15 -3.72
C TYR A 58 -3.12 11.22 -2.92
N GLU A 59 -3.97 10.23 -3.15
CA GLU A 59 -5.24 10.06 -2.46
C GLU A 59 -5.18 8.84 -1.55
N LYS A 60 -5.63 9.02 -0.29
CA LYS A 60 -5.76 7.92 0.68
C LYS A 60 -6.84 6.96 0.19
N GLN A 61 -6.48 5.68 0.06
CA GLN A 61 -7.37 4.61 -0.39
C GLN A 61 -7.95 3.81 0.75
N HIS A 62 -7.14 3.53 1.77
CA HIS A 62 -7.55 2.74 2.93
C HIS A 62 -6.57 2.92 4.10
N GLU A 63 -7.02 2.55 5.29
CA GLU A 63 -6.22 2.46 6.51
C GLU A 63 -6.45 1.10 7.16
N PHE A 64 -5.37 0.45 7.58
CA PHE A 64 -5.39 -0.77 8.36
C PHE A 64 -4.66 -0.55 9.69
N ILE A 65 -4.93 -1.41 10.67
CA ILE A 65 -4.27 -1.43 11.98
C ILE A 65 -3.56 -2.76 12.20
N ASN A 66 -2.44 -2.73 12.91
CA ASN A 66 -1.58 -3.87 13.28
C ASN A 66 -0.90 -4.62 12.11
N TRP A 67 -1.63 -4.94 11.06
CA TRP A 67 -1.10 -5.63 9.90
C TRP A 67 -1.93 -5.43 8.63
N MET A 68 -1.27 -5.57 7.49
CA MET A 68 -1.87 -5.62 6.16
C MET A 68 -1.08 -6.61 5.30
N THR A 69 -1.77 -7.51 4.64
CA THR A 69 -1.21 -8.45 3.66
C THR A 69 -1.66 -8.07 2.25
N ILE A 70 -0.73 -8.15 1.31
CA ILE A 70 -0.98 -7.95 -0.11
C ILE A 70 -0.99 -9.30 -0.81
N TYR A 71 -2.01 -9.50 -1.63
CA TYR A 71 -2.12 -10.58 -2.60
C TYR A 71 -2.25 -9.95 -3.99
N ASP A 72 -1.61 -10.55 -4.97
CA ASP A 72 -2.02 -10.36 -6.36
C ASP A 72 -3.04 -11.43 -6.76
N ASP A 73 -3.33 -11.52 -8.06
CA ASP A 73 -4.29 -12.47 -8.62
C ASP A 73 -3.75 -13.91 -8.70
N ASP A 74 -2.47 -14.12 -8.40
CA ASP A 74 -1.82 -15.44 -8.39
C ASP A 74 -1.48 -15.93 -6.98
N THR A 75 -0.94 -15.05 -6.11
CA THR A 75 -0.28 -15.47 -4.87
C THR A 75 -0.30 -14.41 -3.75
N TYR A 76 0.09 -14.87 -2.57
CA TYR A 76 0.58 -14.02 -1.49
C TYR A 76 1.87 -13.29 -1.91
N ILE A 77 1.96 -12.00 -1.59
CA ILE A 77 3.15 -11.19 -1.86
C ILE A 77 3.92 -10.87 -0.58
N ARG A 78 3.28 -10.15 0.35
CA ARG A 78 3.95 -9.67 1.58
C ARG A 78 2.94 -9.23 2.63
N THR A 79 3.35 -9.31 3.89
CA THR A 79 2.67 -8.71 5.03
C THR A 79 3.51 -7.59 5.63
N TYR A 80 2.87 -6.46 5.93
CA TYR A 80 3.44 -5.35 6.69
C TYR A 80 2.84 -5.31 8.09
N HIS A 81 3.64 -4.87 9.06
CA HIS A 81 3.25 -4.74 10.47
C HIS A 81 3.57 -3.33 10.98
N ALA A 82 2.54 -2.62 11.43
CA ALA A 82 2.67 -1.29 12.03
C ALA A 82 1.44 -1.01 12.89
N GLU A 83 1.51 -0.02 13.77
CA GLU A 83 0.33 0.40 14.53
C GLU A 83 -0.79 0.86 13.58
N LYS A 84 -0.43 1.65 12.57
CA LYS A 84 -1.31 2.04 11.46
C LYS A 84 -0.60 1.90 10.13
N ILE A 85 -1.33 1.43 9.13
CA ILE A 85 -0.85 1.26 7.76
C ILE A 85 -1.79 2.04 6.85
N ILE A 86 -1.28 3.06 6.18
CA ILE A 86 -2.09 3.92 5.30
C ILE A 86 -1.62 3.72 3.86
N VAL A 87 -2.58 3.41 2.98
CA VAL A 87 -2.29 3.18 1.55
C VAL A 87 -2.79 4.35 0.73
N TYR A 88 -1.92 4.86 -0.13
CA TYR A 88 -2.20 5.98 -1.03
C TYR A 88 -1.97 5.58 -2.48
N ARG A 89 -2.76 6.17 -3.39
CA ARG A 89 -2.62 5.99 -4.85
C ARG A 89 -2.56 7.34 -5.58
N ALA A 90 -1.86 7.35 -6.71
CA ALA A 90 -1.84 8.45 -7.66
C ALA A 90 -1.61 7.93 -9.08
N GLY A 91 -2.42 8.38 -10.04
CA GLY A 91 -2.33 7.96 -11.44
C GLY A 91 -2.36 6.43 -11.61
N ASP A 92 -1.78 5.95 -12.71
CA ASP A 92 -1.92 4.54 -13.08
C ASP A 92 -1.12 3.60 -12.18
N PHE A 93 0.08 4.02 -11.71
CA PHE A 93 1.02 3.16 -10.97
C PHE A 93 1.47 3.67 -9.59
N GLY A 94 1.33 4.97 -9.29
CA GLY A 94 1.88 5.55 -8.08
C GLY A 94 1.25 4.98 -6.81
N CYS A 95 2.00 4.28 -5.97
CA CYS A 95 1.53 3.74 -4.71
C CYS A 95 2.48 4.10 -3.57
N ILE A 96 1.92 4.43 -2.41
CA ILE A 96 2.68 4.63 -1.16
C ILE A 96 2.00 3.82 -0.07
N ILE A 97 2.80 3.10 0.70
CA ILE A 97 2.37 2.42 1.91
C ILE A 97 3.12 3.07 3.07
N GLN A 98 2.39 3.80 3.90
CA GLN A 98 2.94 4.45 5.08
C GLN A 98 2.73 3.56 6.31
N LEU A 99 3.81 3.26 7.01
CA LEU A 99 3.87 2.45 8.22
C LEU A 99 4.12 3.36 9.41
N ILE A 100 3.10 3.57 10.24
CA ILE A 100 3.20 4.41 11.45
C ILE A 100 3.57 3.51 12.62
N HIS A 101 4.73 3.77 13.24
CA HIS A 101 5.29 2.92 14.30
C HIS A 101 5.42 1.45 13.87
N GLU A 102 6.25 1.21 12.85
CA GLU A 102 6.58 -0.13 12.34
C GLU A 102 7.10 -1.07 13.45
N ARG A 103 6.77 -2.38 13.38
CA ARG A 103 7.09 -3.39 14.39
C ARG A 103 7.90 -4.55 13.84
#